data_AF-A0A969N846-F1
#
_entry.id   AF-A0A969N846-F1
#
_cell.length_a   1.000
_cell.length_b   1.000
_cell.length_c   1.000
_cell.angle_alpha   90.00
_cell.angle_beta   90.00
_cell.angle_gamma   90.00
#
_symmetry.space_group_name_H-M   'P 1'
#
loop_
_entity.id
_entity.type
_entity.pdbx_description
1 polymer ?
#
loop_
_entity_poly.entity_id
_entity_poly.type
_entity_poly.pdbx_seq_one_letter_code
_entity_poly.pdbx_strand_id
1 'polypeptide(L)'
;DWGSWWFLYHTRPGLILRSIGEQPQAAFARGINVVQLRYVYTLLGGSLIGLAGAAFSLDYRAGWSHRHTAGYGWIALAIVIFGGWDPLRAALGAYLFGVLQSWAIVAQGSIVGVPTQVFSVAPFALMILVLGLTSNRGLERLLLRLPPTWGRRLQGILRVKAPAALGQVFEQD
;
A
#
# COMPACT_ATOMS: atom_id res chain seq x y z
N ASP A 1 -5.86 -6.37 -7.42
CA ASP A 1 -4.39 -6.12 -7.35
C ASP A 1 -3.69 -6.20 -8.69
N TRP A 2 -3.78 -7.33 -9.40
CA TRP A 2 -3.25 -7.46 -10.77
C TRP A 2 -3.89 -6.48 -11.76
N GLY A 3 -5.20 -6.25 -11.64
CA GLY A 3 -5.92 -5.26 -12.45
C GLY A 3 -5.43 -3.84 -12.23
N SER A 4 -5.12 -3.46 -10.98
CA SER A 4 -4.59 -2.13 -10.65
C SER A 4 -3.18 -1.92 -11.20
N TRP A 5 -2.32 -2.94 -11.11
CA TRP A 5 -1.00 -2.91 -11.72
C TRP A 5 -1.09 -2.85 -13.26
N TRP A 6 -1.90 -3.71 -13.87
CA TRP A 6 -2.10 -3.68 -15.32
C TRP A 6 -2.61 -2.30 -15.78
N PHE A 7 -3.59 -1.75 -15.06
CA PHE A 7 -4.10 -0.41 -15.32
C PHE A 7 -2.98 0.64 -15.25
N LEU A 8 -2.23 0.71 -14.15
CA LEU A 8 -1.17 1.70 -13.93
C LEU A 8 0.00 1.61 -14.91
N TYR A 9 0.38 0.40 -15.34
CA TYR A 9 1.60 0.18 -16.12
C TYR A 9 1.36 -0.07 -17.61
N HIS A 10 0.19 -0.56 -18.00
CA HIS A 10 -0.09 -0.99 -19.39
C HIS A 10 -1.16 -0.17 -20.09
N THR A 11 -2.00 0.58 -19.36
CA THR A 11 -3.08 1.36 -19.99
C THR A 11 -2.72 2.84 -20.17
N ARG A 12 -3.24 3.47 -21.23
CA ARG A 12 -3.08 4.92 -21.48
C ARG A 12 -3.45 5.79 -20.26
N PRO A 13 -4.64 5.64 -19.65
CA PRO A 13 -5.00 6.46 -18.48
C PRO A 13 -4.08 6.23 -17.28
N GLY A 14 -3.57 5.01 -17.06
CA GLY A 14 -2.60 4.74 -16.00
C GLY A 14 -1.23 5.37 -16.24
N LEU A 15 -0.74 5.35 -17.48
CA LEU A 15 0.48 6.03 -17.87
C LEU A 15 0.37 7.55 -17.72
N ILE A 16 -0.80 8.12 -18.08
CA ILE A 16 -1.10 9.55 -17.88
C ILE A 16 -1.07 9.89 -16.39
N LEU A 17 -1.74 9.11 -15.54
CA LEU A 17 -1.72 9.30 -14.08
C LEU A 17 -0.30 9.32 -13.52
N ARG A 18 0.56 8.37 -13.93
CA ARG A 18 1.97 8.33 -13.50
C ARG A 18 2.77 9.52 -14.03
N SER A 19 2.55 9.93 -15.27
CA SER A 19 3.24 11.08 -15.87
C SER A 19 2.94 12.38 -15.13
N ILE A 20 1.68 12.56 -14.71
CA ILE A 20 1.24 13.72 -13.92
C ILE A 20 1.89 13.72 -12.54
N GLY A 21 2.07 12.54 -11.93
CA GLY A 21 2.72 12.40 -10.63
C GLY A 21 4.25 12.57 -10.66
N GLU A 22 4.92 12.18 -11.74
CA GLU A 22 6.36 12.36 -11.88
C GLU A 22 6.72 13.79 -12.31
N GLN A 23 6.10 14.31 -13.38
CA GLN A 23 6.42 15.61 -13.98
C GLN A 23 5.15 16.30 -14.54
N PRO A 24 4.42 17.08 -13.72
CA PRO A 24 3.16 17.72 -14.14
C PRO A 24 3.35 18.75 -15.26
N GLN A 25 4.45 19.50 -15.25
CA GLN A 25 4.78 20.48 -16.30
C GLN A 25 4.92 19.81 -17.68
N ALA A 26 5.59 18.65 -17.74
CA ALA A 26 5.75 17.90 -18.99
C ALA A 26 4.42 17.33 -19.51
N ALA A 27 3.51 16.94 -18.61
CA ALA A 27 2.16 16.51 -18.99
C ALA A 27 1.32 17.68 -19.53
N PHE A 28 1.41 18.85 -18.91
CA PHE A 28 0.71 20.06 -19.36
C PHE A 28 1.19 20.53 -20.74
N ALA A 29 2.50 20.50 -20.99
CA ALA A 29 3.08 20.84 -22.30
C ALA A 29 2.58 19.93 -23.45
N ARG A 30 2.06 18.73 -23.13
CA ARG A 30 1.42 17.82 -24.10
C ARG A 30 -0.09 18.03 -24.25
N GLY A 31 -0.65 19.09 -23.65
CA GLY A 31 -2.08 19.42 -23.71
C GLY A 31 -2.96 18.63 -22.73
N ILE A 32 -2.37 17.97 -21.72
CA ILE A 32 -3.12 17.22 -20.72
C ILE A 32 -3.56 18.17 -19.60
N ASN A 33 -4.87 18.17 -19.26
CA ASN A 33 -5.37 18.95 -18.13
C ASN A 33 -5.04 18.28 -16.79
N VAL A 34 -3.87 18.62 -16.25
CA VAL A 34 -3.34 18.10 -14.98
C VAL A 34 -4.29 18.30 -13.81
N VAL A 35 -4.89 19.50 -13.68
CA VAL A 35 -5.74 19.86 -12.53
C VAL A 35 -7.00 19.01 -12.52
N GLN A 36 -7.71 18.93 -13.65
CA GLN A 36 -8.93 18.11 -13.76
C GLN A 36 -8.64 16.64 -13.46
N LEU A 37 -7.57 16.09 -14.02
CA LEU A 37 -7.20 14.69 -13.80
C LEU A 37 -6.87 14.42 -12.33
N ARG A 38 -6.17 15.32 -11.63
CA ARG A 38 -5.91 15.18 -10.17
C ARG A 38 -7.21 15.10 -9.37
N TYR A 39 -8.20 15.93 -9.67
CA TYR A 39 -9.50 15.86 -9.00
C TYR A 39 -10.22 14.55 -9.30
N VAL A 40 -10.29 14.14 -10.57
CA VAL A 40 -10.93 12.88 -10.97
C VAL A 40 -10.31 11.69 -10.25
N TYR A 41 -8.98 11.57 -10.24
CA TYR A 41 -8.31 10.45 -9.56
C TYR A 41 -8.44 10.50 -8.04
N THR A 42 -8.48 11.70 -7.44
CA THR A 42 -8.72 11.84 -5.98
C THR A 42 -10.14 11.42 -5.62
N LEU A 43 -11.13 11.82 -6.41
CA LEU A 43 -12.53 11.42 -6.21
C LEU A 43 -12.72 9.92 -6.40
N LEU A 44 -12.10 9.32 -7.42
CA LEU A 44 -12.12 7.88 -7.63
C LEU A 44 -11.44 7.12 -6.47
N GLY A 45 -10.31 7.62 -5.96
CA GLY A 45 -9.66 7.03 -4.79
C GLY A 45 -10.52 7.13 -3.54
N GLY A 46 -11.13 8.29 -3.30
CA GLY A 46 -12.04 8.51 -2.18
C GLY A 46 -13.30 7.65 -2.25
N SER A 47 -13.89 7.46 -3.44
CA SER A 47 -15.07 6.62 -3.60
C SER A 47 -14.76 5.15 -3.35
N LEU A 48 -13.60 4.65 -3.78
CA LEU A 48 -13.14 3.29 -3.49
C LEU A 48 -12.96 3.05 -1.97
N ILE A 49 -12.38 4.02 -1.26
CA ILE A 49 -12.24 3.96 0.21
C ILE A 49 -13.61 3.99 0.89
N GLY A 50 -14.53 4.83 0.40
CA GLY A 50 -15.91 4.90 0.90
C GLY A 50 -16.66 3.58 0.73
N LEU A 51 -16.55 2.94 -0.45
CA LEU A 51 -17.13 1.64 -0.72
C LEU A 51 -16.51 0.54 0.16
N ALA A 52 -15.20 0.56 0.37
CA ALA A 52 -14.52 -0.37 1.27
C ALA A 52 -15.01 -0.22 2.72
N GLY A 53 -15.23 1.02 3.18
CA GLY A 53 -15.80 1.30 4.50
C GLY A 53 -17.24 0.78 4.64
N ALA A 54 -18.07 1.00 3.62
CA ALA A 54 -19.44 0.45 3.59
C ALA A 54 -19.43 -1.08 3.64
N ALA A 55 -18.63 -1.74 2.80
CA ALA A 55 -18.50 -3.20 2.80
C ALA A 55 -18.02 -3.75 4.16
N PHE A 56 -17.06 -3.06 4.81
CA PHE A 56 -16.56 -3.45 6.13
C PHE A 56 -17.67 -3.43 7.21
N SER A 57 -18.54 -2.42 7.19
CA SER A 57 -19.64 -2.30 8.15
C SER A 57 -20.82 -3.24 7.86
N LEU A 58 -21.06 -3.61 6.59
CA LEU A 58 -22.16 -4.51 6.24
C LEU A 58 -21.80 -5.99 6.41
N ASP A 59 -20.60 -6.41 6.00
CA ASP A 59 -20.25 -7.83 5.88
C ASP A 59 -19.24 -8.28 6.97
N TYR A 60 -18.12 -7.57 7.09
CA TYR A 60 -17.00 -8.04 7.91
C TYR A 60 -17.28 -7.96 9.42
N ARG A 61 -17.95 -6.89 9.87
CA ARG A 61 -18.46 -6.76 11.24
C ARG A 61 -19.85 -6.16 11.22
N ALA A 62 -20.83 -6.97 10.81
CA ALA A 62 -22.23 -6.56 10.76
C ALA A 62 -22.70 -5.95 12.10
N GLY A 63 -23.21 -4.71 12.04
CA GLY A 63 -23.77 -3.97 13.19
C GLY A 63 -23.05 -2.65 13.48
N TRP A 64 -23.50 -1.91 14.50
CA TRP A 64 -22.83 -0.71 15.04
C TRP A 64 -22.49 -0.89 16.54
N SER A 65 -21.23 -0.74 16.93
CA SER A 65 -20.69 -0.89 18.30
C SER A 65 -19.69 0.23 18.57
N HIS A 66 -19.52 0.55 19.86
CA HIS A 66 -18.50 1.50 20.27
C HIS A 66 -17.11 0.95 19.88
N ARG A 67 -16.28 1.79 19.22
CA ARG A 67 -14.92 1.44 18.72
C ARG A 67 -14.84 0.44 17.57
N HIS A 68 -15.82 0.45 16.66
CA HIS A 68 -15.89 -0.49 15.54
C HIS A 68 -14.67 -0.61 14.63
N THR A 69 -14.04 0.51 14.31
CA THR A 69 -12.84 0.58 13.46
C THR A 69 -11.58 0.87 14.26
N ALA A 70 -11.68 0.90 15.60
CA ALA A 70 -10.56 1.28 16.45
C ALA A 70 -9.41 0.27 16.28
N GLY A 71 -8.23 0.81 15.96
CA GLY A 71 -7.05 0.00 15.70
C GLY A 71 -6.87 -0.47 14.25
N TYR A 72 -7.83 -0.25 13.34
CA TYR A 72 -7.63 -0.62 11.93
C TYR A 72 -6.94 0.46 11.10
N GLY A 73 -7.05 1.73 11.50
CA GLY A 73 -6.42 2.85 10.77
C GLY A 73 -4.89 2.80 10.74
N TRP A 74 -4.26 2.35 11.83
CA TRP A 74 -2.80 2.25 11.86
C TRP A 74 -2.29 1.10 10.96
N ILE A 75 -3.07 0.03 10.80
CA ILE A 75 -2.77 -1.08 9.89
C ILE A 75 -2.80 -0.59 8.43
N ALA A 76 -3.81 0.21 8.09
CA ALA A 76 -3.89 0.82 6.76
C ALA A 76 -2.67 1.71 6.48
N LEU A 77 -2.28 2.55 7.45
CA LEU A 77 -1.07 3.39 7.35
C LEU A 77 0.19 2.54 7.15
N ALA A 78 0.33 1.48 7.93
CA ALA A 78 1.42 0.51 7.85
C ALA A 78 1.55 -0.12 6.44
N ILE A 79 0.44 -0.62 5.89
CA ILE A 79 0.40 -1.22 4.55
C ILE A 79 0.78 -0.19 3.48
N VAL A 80 0.32 1.05 3.61
CA VAL A 80 0.65 2.14 2.67
C VAL A 80 2.13 2.49 2.73
N ILE A 81 2.71 2.59 3.93
CA ILE A 81 4.14 2.89 4.11
C ILE A 81 5.00 1.79 3.49
N PHE A 82 4.70 0.52 3.76
CA PHE A 82 5.46 -0.60 3.18
C PHE A 82 5.16 -0.88 1.71
N GLY A 83 3.96 -0.53 1.26
CA GLY A 83 3.56 -0.60 -0.14
C GLY A 83 4.40 0.33 -1.03
N GLY A 84 4.91 1.43 -0.48
CA GLY A 84 5.94 2.23 -1.14
C GLY A 84 5.57 2.67 -2.56
N TRP A 85 4.38 3.27 -2.71
CA TRP A 85 3.80 3.73 -3.99
C TRP A 85 3.63 2.65 -5.08
N ASP A 86 3.89 1.38 -4.77
CA ASP A 86 3.74 0.24 -5.66
C ASP A 86 2.46 -0.55 -5.31
N PRO A 87 1.49 -0.67 -6.23
CA PRO A 87 0.22 -1.32 -5.96
C PRO A 87 0.36 -2.82 -5.66
N LEU A 88 1.37 -3.51 -6.21
CA LEU A 88 1.59 -4.92 -5.95
C LEU A 88 2.08 -5.14 -4.52
N ARG A 89 2.99 -4.29 -4.04
CA ARG A 89 3.54 -4.37 -2.68
C ARG A 89 2.47 -4.04 -1.64
N ALA A 90 1.67 -3.01 -1.90
CA ALA A 90 0.53 -2.67 -1.04
C ALA A 90 -0.48 -3.83 -0.95
N ALA A 91 -0.79 -4.47 -2.07
CA ALA A 91 -1.68 -5.64 -2.09
C ALA A 91 -1.09 -6.84 -1.33
N LEU A 92 0.19 -7.16 -1.54
CA LEU A 92 0.86 -8.22 -0.79
C LEU A 92 0.83 -7.96 0.73
N GLY A 93 1.06 -6.72 1.14
CA GLY A 93 0.93 -6.30 2.54
C GLY A 93 -0.48 -6.49 3.09
N ALA A 94 -1.49 -6.08 2.32
CA ALA A 94 -2.90 -6.26 2.70
C ALA A 94 -3.29 -7.75 2.81
N TYR A 95 -2.87 -8.58 1.87
CA TYR A 95 -3.14 -10.02 1.91
C TYR A 95 -2.47 -10.72 3.08
N LEU A 96 -1.19 -10.43 3.33
CA LEU A 96 -0.47 -10.98 4.48
C LEU A 96 -1.14 -10.59 5.79
N PHE A 97 -1.56 -9.32 5.91
CA PHE A 97 -2.27 -8.84 7.06
C PHE A 97 -3.61 -9.55 7.26
N GLY A 98 -4.41 -9.69 6.20
CA GLY A 98 -5.69 -10.40 6.23
C GLY A 98 -5.54 -11.85 6.68
N VAL A 99 -4.58 -12.59 6.11
CA VAL A 99 -4.29 -13.98 6.48
C VAL A 99 -3.90 -14.10 7.95
N LEU A 100 -3.03 -13.23 8.45
CA LEU A 100 -2.62 -13.23 9.85
C LEU A 100 -3.75 -12.86 10.79
N GLN A 101 -4.62 -11.94 10.39
CA GLN A 101 -5.79 -11.57 11.18
C GLN A 101 -6.79 -12.72 11.25
N SER A 102 -7.07 -13.40 10.13
CA SER A 102 -7.91 -14.60 10.14
C SER A 102 -7.30 -15.72 10.98
N TRP A 103 -5.98 -15.94 10.88
CA TRP A 103 -5.28 -16.96 11.66
C TRP A 103 -5.30 -16.64 13.16
N ALA A 104 -5.13 -15.38 13.54
CA ALA A 104 -5.28 -14.91 14.91
C ALA A 104 -6.67 -15.20 15.49
N ILE A 105 -7.74 -14.96 14.71
CA ILE A 105 -9.12 -15.23 15.12
C ILE A 105 -9.35 -16.73 15.33
N VAL A 106 -8.85 -17.59 14.43
CA VAL A 106 -8.96 -19.05 14.58
C VAL A 106 -8.15 -19.54 15.79
N ALA A 107 -6.92 -19.04 15.95
CA ALA A 107 -6.04 -19.42 17.06
C ALA A 107 -6.61 -19.02 18.44
N GLN A 108 -7.31 -17.88 18.53
CA GLN A 108 -8.05 -17.48 19.73
C GLN A 108 -9.11 -18.49 20.15
N GLY A 109 -9.78 -19.12 19.19
CA GLY A 109 -10.82 -20.13 19.46
C GLY A 109 -10.24 -21.48 19.91
N SER A 110 -9.02 -21.82 19.51
CA SER A 110 -8.38 -23.11 19.78
C SER A 110 -7.45 -23.15 21.01
N ILE A 111 -6.92 -22.00 21.45
CA ILE A 111 -5.92 -21.94 22.53
C ILE A 111 -6.56 -21.33 23.79
N VAL A 112 -7.03 -22.20 24.69
CA VAL A 112 -7.58 -21.81 26.00
C VAL A 112 -6.43 -21.28 26.88
N GLY A 113 -6.54 -20.03 27.34
CA GLY A 113 -5.61 -19.44 28.33
C GLY A 113 -4.72 -18.30 27.82
N VAL A 114 -4.79 -17.91 26.54
CA VAL A 114 -4.03 -16.75 26.02
C VAL A 114 -4.88 -15.47 26.09
N PRO A 115 -4.43 -14.40 26.76
CA PRO A 115 -5.15 -13.13 26.80
C PRO A 115 -5.36 -12.55 25.40
N THR A 116 -6.54 -11.99 25.16
CA THR A 116 -6.91 -11.34 23.88
C THR A 116 -5.94 -10.22 23.48
N GLN A 117 -5.30 -9.58 24.46
CA GLN A 117 -4.23 -8.59 24.27
C GLN A 117 -3.08 -9.10 23.40
N VAL A 118 -2.69 -10.38 23.46
CA VAL A 118 -1.58 -10.92 22.66
C VAL A 118 -1.88 -10.80 21.17
N PHE A 119 -3.13 -11.03 20.79
CA PHE A 119 -3.60 -10.91 19.41
C PHE A 119 -3.73 -9.46 18.95
N SER A 120 -3.89 -8.50 19.87
CA SER A 120 -3.82 -7.06 19.55
C SER A 120 -2.40 -6.58 19.26
N VAL A 121 -1.37 -7.29 19.77
CA VAL A 121 0.05 -6.97 19.52
C VAL A 121 0.61 -7.69 18.29
N ALA A 122 0.00 -8.80 17.86
CA ALA A 122 0.43 -9.58 16.69
C ALA A 122 0.63 -8.74 15.41
N PRO A 123 -0.24 -7.77 15.09
CA PRO A 123 0.01 -6.81 14.01
C PRO A 123 1.34 -6.04 14.14
N PHE A 124 1.74 -5.62 15.34
CA PHE A 124 3.01 -4.90 15.56
C PHE A 124 4.21 -5.83 15.40
N ALA A 125 4.10 -7.06 15.90
CA ALA A 125 5.12 -8.09 15.68
C ALA A 125 5.28 -8.36 14.17
N LEU A 126 4.18 -8.44 13.43
CA LEU A 126 4.20 -8.55 11.97
C LEU A 126 4.89 -7.35 11.32
N MET A 127 4.59 -6.12 11.73
CA MET A 127 5.25 -4.93 11.22
C MET A 127 6.76 -4.98 11.43
N ILE A 128 7.19 -5.38 12.62
CA ILE A 128 8.61 -5.55 12.95
C ILE A 128 9.23 -6.65 12.12
N LEU A 129 8.51 -7.75 11.84
CA LEU A 129 8.98 -8.88 11.04
C LEU A 129 9.08 -8.51 9.55
N VAL A 130 8.05 -7.87 8.98
CA VAL A 130 8.03 -7.35 7.60
C VAL A 130 9.10 -6.29 7.42
N LEU A 131 9.22 -5.36 8.37
CA LEU A 131 10.30 -4.39 8.38
C LEU A 131 11.64 -5.09 8.53
N GLY A 132 11.78 -6.11 9.39
CA GLY A 132 13.01 -6.87 9.54
C GLY A 132 13.42 -7.59 8.25
N LEU A 133 12.47 -8.16 7.53
CA LEU A 133 12.69 -8.82 6.23
C LEU A 133 13.01 -7.80 5.12
N THR A 134 12.31 -6.67 5.09
CA THR A 134 12.45 -5.64 4.04
C THR A 134 13.64 -4.71 4.30
N SER A 135 13.87 -4.35 5.55
CA SER A 135 14.93 -3.49 6.07
C SER A 135 16.19 -4.26 6.46
N ASN A 136 16.28 -5.55 6.14
CA ASN A 136 17.56 -6.22 6.23
C ASN A 136 18.50 -5.59 5.19
N ARG A 137 19.15 -4.49 5.58
CA ARG A 137 20.35 -3.94 4.95
C ARG A 137 21.46 -4.99 4.89
N GLY A 138 21.36 -6.08 5.66
CA GLY A 138 22.15 -7.30 5.52
C GLY A 138 21.82 -8.13 4.28
N LEU A 139 20.57 -8.12 3.78
CA LEU A 139 20.21 -8.69 2.48
C LEU A 139 20.82 -7.85 1.35
N GLU A 140 20.82 -6.52 1.43
CA GLU A 140 21.58 -5.68 0.48
C GLU A 140 23.09 -5.97 0.54
N ARG A 141 23.67 -6.11 1.74
CA ARG A 141 25.09 -6.49 1.91
C ARG A 141 25.40 -7.91 1.40
N LEU A 142 24.45 -8.85 1.49
CA LEU A 142 24.54 -10.21 0.90
C LEU A 142 24.30 -10.22 -0.61
N LEU A 143 23.42 -9.35 -1.11
CA LEU A 143 23.15 -9.17 -2.54
C LEU A 143 24.31 -8.49 -3.26
N LEU A 144 25.09 -7.67 -2.56
CA LEU A 144 26.39 -7.16 -3.04
C LEU A 144 27.48 -8.24 -3.11
N ARG A 145 27.33 -9.36 -2.38
CA ARG A 145 28.21 -10.54 -2.49
C ARG A 145 27.76 -11.52 -3.59
N LEU A 146 26.57 -11.33 -4.14
CA LEU A 146 26.06 -12.13 -5.25
C LEU A 146 26.46 -11.53 -6.61
N PRO A 147 26.57 -12.34 -7.67
CA PRO A 147 27.02 -11.90 -8.98
C PRO A 147 26.19 -10.70 -9.53
N PRO A 148 26.83 -9.75 -10.24
CA PRO A 148 26.27 -8.44 -10.60
C PRO A 148 25.01 -8.48 -11.48
N THR A 149 24.67 -9.63 -12.06
CA THR A 149 23.46 -9.85 -12.85
C THR A 149 22.18 -9.85 -12.02
N TRP A 150 22.23 -10.36 -10.79
CA TRP A 150 21.06 -10.45 -9.90
C TRP A 150 20.87 -9.20 -9.03
N GLY A 151 21.97 -8.53 -8.66
CA GLY A 151 21.94 -7.33 -7.82
C GLY A 151 21.12 -6.18 -8.42
N ARG A 152 21.24 -5.92 -9.74
CA ARG A 152 20.46 -4.86 -10.41
C ARG A 152 18.96 -5.16 -10.48
N ARG A 153 18.58 -6.44 -10.64
CA ARG A 153 17.16 -6.85 -10.70
C ARG A 153 16.48 -6.72 -9.33
N LEU A 154 17.18 -7.09 -8.26
CA LEU A 154 16.64 -7.00 -6.90
C LEU A 154 16.64 -5.57 -6.34
N GLN A 155 17.62 -4.74 -6.72
CA GLN A 155 17.63 -3.31 -6.38
C GLN A 155 16.42 -2.55 -6.95
N GLY A 156 15.96 -2.88 -8.17
CA GLY A 156 14.74 -2.30 -8.75
C GLY A 156 13.47 -2.62 -7.96
N ILE A 157 13.42 -3.81 -7.33
CA ILE A 157 12.29 -4.27 -6.50
C ILE A 157 12.32 -3.65 -5.09
N LEU A 158 13.44 -3.05 -4.65
CA LEU A 158 13.53 -2.46 -3.30
C LEU A 158 13.45 -0.93 -3.30
N ARG A 159 13.81 -0.28 -4.40
CA ARG A 159 13.86 1.18 -4.46
C ARG A 159 12.47 1.79 -4.60
N VAL A 160 11.93 2.29 -3.49
CA VAL A 160 10.72 3.11 -3.45
C VAL A 160 11.09 4.52 -3.92
N LYS A 161 10.58 4.94 -5.08
CA LYS A 161 10.74 6.33 -5.56
C LYS A 161 9.42 7.06 -5.32
N ALA A 162 9.45 8.04 -4.41
CA ALA A 162 8.31 8.94 -4.26
C ALA A 162 8.13 9.75 -5.56
N PRO A 163 6.89 10.03 -6.00
CA PRO A 163 6.64 10.86 -7.17
C PRO A 163 7.29 12.23 -6.98
N ALA A 164 8.08 12.67 -7.97
CA ALA A 164 8.91 13.87 -7.84
C ALA A 164 8.10 15.17 -7.70
N ALA A 165 6.84 15.17 -8.13
CA ALA A 165 5.95 16.32 -8.03
C ALA A 165 5.27 16.46 -6.66
N LEU A 166 5.51 15.53 -5.73
CA LEU A 166 4.89 15.59 -4.41
C LEU A 166 5.39 16.82 -3.63
N GLY A 167 4.46 17.72 -3.27
CA GLY A 167 4.78 18.94 -2.53
C GLY A 167 5.21 20.14 -3.40
N GLN A 168 5.25 19.98 -4.74
CA GLN A 168 5.48 21.10 -5.64
C GLN A 168 4.15 21.78 -6.01
N VAL A 169 4.11 23.10 -5.95
CA VAL A 169 2.99 23.90 -6.46
C VAL A 169 3.05 23.82 -7.99
N PHE A 170 1.94 23.43 -8.61
CA PHE A 170 1.83 23.40 -10.06
C PHE A 170 1.25 24.73 -10.53
N GLU A 171 2.08 25.54 -11.19
CA GLU A 171 1.70 26.78 -11.86
C GLU A 171 1.43 26.50 -13.35
N GLN A 172 0.36 27.09 -13.90
CA GLN A 172 -0.09 26.91 -15.28
C GLN A 172 0.40 28.07 -16.16
N ASP A 173 1.71 28.29 -16.18
CA ASP A 173 2.34 29.36 -16.97
C ASP A 173 2.82 28.87 -18.34
#